data_AF-W6WI88-F1
#
_entry.id   AF-W6WI88-F1
#
_cell.length_a   1.000
_cell.length_b   1.000
_cell.length_c   1.000
_cell.angle_alpha   90.00
_cell.angle_beta   90.00
_cell.angle_gamma   90.00
#
_symmetry.space_group_name_H-M   'P 1'
#
loop_
_entity.id
_entity.type
_entity.pdbx_description
1 polymer ?
#
loop_
_entity_poly.entity_id
_entity_poly.type
_entity_poly.pdbx_seq_one_letter_code
_entity_poly.pdbx_strand_id
1 'polypeptide(L)'
;MSDYKGAAKMLAAFPKAKTLLADKGYDADWFRDALAARKITACIPSRANRKSVIPHDPTLYKKRHKIENMFGRLKDWRRIHTRYDRCAHTYFSSICIAAAVIFWM
;
A
#
# COMPACT_ATOMS: atom_id res chain seq x y z
N MET A 1 -7.88 0.27 -13.68
CA MET A 1 -7.68 1.58 -13.02
C MET A 1 -6.20 1.69 -12.69
N SER A 2 -5.52 2.77 -13.07
CA SER A 2 -4.09 2.93 -12.75
C SER A 2 -3.89 3.10 -11.24
N ASP A 3 -2.83 2.51 -10.68
CA ASP A 3 -2.48 2.61 -9.26
C ASP A 3 -2.40 4.06 -8.76
N TYR A 4 -2.03 5.00 -9.64
CA TYR A 4 -2.02 6.42 -9.38
C TYR A 4 -3.41 7.00 -9.08
N LYS A 5 -4.42 6.60 -9.86
CA LYS A 5 -5.82 7.02 -9.63
C LYS A 5 -6.36 6.40 -8.33
N GLY A 6 -5.91 5.19 -7.99
CA GLY A 6 -6.23 4.54 -6.72
C GLY A 6 -5.65 5.32 -5.54
N ALA A 7 -4.33 5.56 -5.56
CA ALA A 7 -3.62 6.32 -4.53
C ALA A 7 -4.21 7.73 -4.33
N ALA A 8 -4.56 8.42 -5.42
CA ALA A 8 -5.18 9.74 -5.35
C ALA A 8 -6.50 9.73 -4.56
N LYS A 9 -7.35 8.71 -4.78
CA LYS A 9 -8.60 8.56 -4.02
C LYS A 9 -8.37 8.21 -2.55
N MET A 10 -7.29 7.48 -2.25
CA MET A 10 -6.98 7.08 -0.88
C MET A 10 -6.30 8.18 -0.06
N LEU A 11 -5.75 9.23 -0.69
CA LEU A 11 -5.13 10.34 0.02
C LEU A 11 -6.07 10.90 1.09
N ALA A 12 -7.31 11.23 0.75
CA ALA A 12 -8.28 11.76 1.73
C ALA A 12 -8.54 10.81 2.92
N ALA A 13 -8.40 9.50 2.71
CA ALA A 13 -8.65 8.48 3.72
C ALA A 13 -7.43 8.12 4.58
N PHE A 14 -6.22 8.61 4.26
CA PHE A 14 -5.05 8.25 5.07
C PHE A 14 -5.17 8.84 6.49
N PRO A 15 -4.83 8.06 7.53
CA PRO A 15 -4.77 8.55 8.89
C PRO A 15 -3.67 9.59 9.05
N LYS A 16 -3.71 10.35 10.15
CA LYS A 16 -2.59 11.21 10.56
C LYS A 16 -1.38 10.31 10.86
N ALA A 17 -0.38 10.36 9.98
CA ALA A 17 0.84 9.58 10.10
C ALA A 17 2.07 10.45 9.85
N LYS A 18 3.19 10.14 10.49
CA LYS A 18 4.45 10.87 10.26
C LYS A 18 5.12 10.47 8.94
N THR A 19 5.00 9.20 8.56
CA THR A 19 5.69 8.64 7.39
C THR A 19 4.81 7.65 6.66
N LEU A 20 4.83 7.70 5.33
CA LEU A 20 4.21 6.72 4.45
C LEU A 20 5.27 5.80 3.85
N LEU A 21 5.05 4.50 3.93
CA LEU A 21 5.82 3.49 3.20
C LEU A 21 5.04 3.08 1.95
N ALA A 22 5.63 3.23 0.77
CA ALA A 22 4.99 2.80 -0.48
C ALA A 22 6.01 2.19 -1.45
N ASP A 23 5.49 1.41 -2.40
CA ASP A 23 6.29 0.82 -3.47
C ASP A 23 6.84 1.89 -4.43
N LYS A 24 7.95 1.56 -5.10
CA LYS A 24 8.57 2.33 -6.20
C LYS A 24 7.56 2.72 -7.30
N GLY A 25 6.50 1.94 -7.49
CA GLY A 25 5.39 2.24 -8.39
C GLY A 25 4.67 3.56 -8.06
N TYR A 26 4.66 3.98 -6.80
CA TYR A 26 4.03 5.22 -6.32
C TYR A 26 4.95 6.43 -6.35
N ASP A 27 6.17 6.30 -6.89
CA ASP A 27 7.05 7.42 -7.16
C ASP A 27 6.43 8.31 -8.26
N ALA A 28 5.70 9.33 -7.83
CA ALA A 28 5.18 10.41 -8.64
C ALA A 28 5.27 11.73 -7.86
N ASP A 29 5.60 12.82 -8.57
CA ASP A 29 5.83 14.12 -7.95
C ASP A 29 4.56 14.65 -7.29
N TRP A 30 3.43 14.61 -8.02
CA TRP A 30 2.12 14.99 -7.47
C TRP A 30 1.75 14.22 -6.19
N PHE A 31 2.19 12.96 -6.06
CA PHE A 31 1.88 12.14 -4.89
C PHE A 31 2.76 12.54 -3.72
N ARG A 32 4.06 12.80 -3.95
CA ARG A 32 4.95 13.33 -2.92
C ARG A 32 4.53 14.72 -2.46
N ASP A 33 4.12 15.59 -3.37
CA ASP A 33 3.63 16.95 -3.06
C ASP A 33 2.36 16.89 -2.22
N ALA A 34 1.42 16.00 -2.56
CA ALA A 34 0.21 15.79 -1.79
C ALA A 34 0.48 15.24 -0.37
N LEU A 35 1.50 14.40 -0.21
CA LEU A 35 1.94 13.92 1.10
C LEU A 35 2.62 15.02 1.91
N ALA A 36 3.47 15.83 1.27
CA ALA A 36 4.14 16.96 1.89
C ALA A 36 3.13 18.03 2.38
N ALA A 37 2.11 18.33 1.58
CA ALA A 37 1.01 19.22 1.97
C ALA A 37 0.28 18.74 3.23
N ARG A 38 0.27 17.43 3.49
CA ARG A 38 -0.32 16.81 4.68
C ARG A 38 0.67 16.55 5.80
N LYS A 39 1.92 17.02 5.66
CA LYS A 39 3.03 16.80 6.61
C LYS A 39 3.37 15.32 6.82
N ILE A 40 3.19 14.51 5.78
CA ILE A 40 3.55 13.09 5.78
C ILE A 40 4.83 12.91 4.98
N THR A 41 5.88 12.38 5.59
CA THR A 41 7.14 12.09 4.91
C THR A 41 6.99 10.87 4.00
N ALA A 42 7.37 10.98 2.74
CA ALA A 42 7.29 9.88 1.78
C ALA A 42 8.56 9.00 1.84
N CYS A 43 8.48 7.82 2.45
CA CYS A 43 9.51 6.78 2.37
C CYS A 43 9.23 5.88 1.16
N ILE A 44 9.52 6.42 -0.03
CA ILE A 44 9.26 5.76 -1.32
C ILE A 44 10.58 5.76 -2.12
N PRO A 45 11.09 4.59 -2.52
CA PRO A 45 12.30 4.52 -3.33
C PRO A 45 12.07 5.15 -4.70
N SER A 46 13.10 5.80 -5.21
CA SER A 46 13.04 6.45 -6.52
C SER A 46 13.05 5.43 -7.67
N ARG A 47 12.33 5.76 -8.73
CA ARG A 47 12.33 5.02 -10.00
C ARG A 47 13.70 5.08 -10.65
N ALA A 48 14.06 4.00 -11.35
CA ALA A 48 15.37 3.91 -12.00
C ALA A 48 15.56 4.99 -13.08
N ASN A 49 14.47 5.40 -13.74
CA ASN A 49 14.48 6.39 -14.82
C ASN A 49 14.35 7.84 -14.30
N ARG A 50 14.39 8.07 -12.99
CA ARG A 50 14.26 9.41 -12.42
C ARG A 50 15.58 10.16 -12.58
N LYS A 51 15.53 11.39 -13.12
CA LYS A 51 16.72 12.24 -13.31
C LYS A 51 17.43 12.55 -11.99
N SER A 52 16.67 12.77 -10.92
CA SER A 52 17.18 13.01 -9.57
C SER A 52 16.72 11.90 -8.62
N VAL A 53 17.67 11.17 -8.06
CA VAL A 53 17.39 10.15 -7.06
C VAL A 53 17.04 10.84 -5.75
N ILE A 54 15.82 10.61 -5.26
CA ILE A 54 15.39 11.06 -3.94
C ILE A 54 15.85 10.02 -2.91
N PRO A 55 16.62 10.42 -1.88
CA PRO A 55 17.02 9.53 -0.80
C PRO A 55 15.80 9.11 0.02
N HIS A 56 15.80 7.85 0.44
CA HIS A 56 14.79 7.29 1.33
C HIS A 56 15.52 6.53 2.44
N ASP A 57 14.89 6.40 3.60
CA ASP A 57 15.43 5.61 4.71
C ASP A 57 15.30 4.10 4.42
N PRO A 58 16.42 3.38 4.17
CA PRO A 58 16.37 1.96 3.85
C PRO A 58 15.96 1.11 5.05
N THR A 59 16.29 1.54 6.27
CA THR A 59 15.95 0.80 7.49
C THR A 59 14.46 0.84 7.75
N LEU A 60 13.83 2.00 7.53
CA LEU A 60 12.39 2.13 7.61
C LEU A 60 11.70 1.38 6.47
N TYR A 61 12.25 1.43 5.26
CA TYR A 61 11.71 0.73 4.10
C TYR A 61 11.67 -0.79 4.29
N LYS A 62 12.64 -1.40 4.98
CA LYS A 62 12.62 -2.84 5.33
C LYS A 62 11.36 -3.27 6.08
N LYS A 63 10.70 -2.37 6.83
CA LYS A 63 9.45 -2.68 7.54
C LYS A 63 8.29 -3.04 6.59
N ARG A 64 8.39 -2.68 5.30
CA ARG A 64 7.43 -3.08 4.27
C ARG A 64 7.27 -4.59 4.16
N HIS A 65 8.31 -5.37 4.48
CA HIS A 65 8.23 -6.83 4.52
C HIS A 65 7.09 -7.35 5.40
N LYS A 66 6.75 -6.66 6.50
CA LYS A 66 5.62 -7.04 7.35
C LYS A 66 4.29 -6.93 6.61
N ILE A 67 4.13 -5.90 5.79
CA ILE A 67 2.94 -5.68 4.95
C ILE A 67 2.88 -6.75 3.85
N GLU A 68 4.02 -7.05 3.23
CA GLU A 68 4.12 -8.12 2.20
C GLU A 68 3.76 -9.49 2.78
N ASN A 69 4.26 -9.82 3.98
CA ASN A 69 3.92 -11.07 4.67
C ASN A 69 2.43 -11.14 5.00
N MET A 70 1.84 -10.03 5.47
CA MET A 70 0.40 -9.95 5.74
C MET A 70 -0.43 -10.26 4.48
N PHE A 71 -0.07 -9.64 3.34
CA PHE A 71 -0.73 -9.92 2.07
C PHE A 71 -0.43 -11.33 1.53
N GLY A 72 0.76 -11.87 1.81
CA GLY A 72 1.10 -13.27 1.52
C GLY A 72 0.13 -14.23 2.20
N ARG A 73 -0.03 -14.09 3.53
CA ARG A 73 -0.97 -14.93 4.29
C ARG A 73 -2.42 -14.80 3.81
N LEU A 74 -2.84 -13.59 3.45
CA LEU A 74 -4.18 -13.38 2.87
C LEU A 74 -4.34 -14.06 1.51
N LYS A 75 -3.26 -14.17 0.72
CA LYS A 75 -3.26 -14.84 -0.59
C LYS A 75 -3.14 -16.37 -0.50
N ASP A 76 -2.81 -16.93 0.66
CA ASP A 76 -2.90 -18.40 0.85
C ASP A 76 -4.35 -18.89 0.64
N TRP A 77 -5.32 -18.03 0.92
CA TRP A 77 -6.73 -18.28 0.67
C TRP A 77 -7.03 -18.12 -0.82
N ARG A 78 -7.14 -19.26 -1.54
CA ARG A 78 -7.35 -19.29 -2.99
C ARG A 78 -8.44 -18.32 -3.47
N ARG A 79 -9.56 -18.24 -2.75
CA ARG A 79 -10.68 -17.34 -3.07
C ARG A 79 -10.31 -15.85 -3.09
N ILE A 80 -9.44 -15.42 -2.17
CA ILE A 80 -8.92 -14.04 -2.11
C ILE A 80 -7.88 -13.84 -3.21
N HIS A 81 -6.95 -14.78 -3.37
CA HIS A 81 -5.89 -14.69 -4.37
C HIS A 81 -6.43 -14.53 -5.80
N THR A 82 -7.37 -15.37 -6.20
CA THR A 82 -7.94 -15.36 -7.55
C THR A 82 -9.05 -14.34 -7.73
N ARG A 83 -9.52 -13.71 -6.63
CA ARG A 83 -10.67 -12.78 -6.61
C ARG A 83 -11.90 -13.39 -7.28
N TYR A 84 -12.29 -14.61 -6.87
CA TYR A 84 -13.47 -15.29 -7.45
C TYR A 84 -14.79 -14.52 -7.28
N ASP A 85 -14.88 -13.70 -6.23
CA ASP A 85 -16.05 -12.90 -5.93
C ASP A 85 -16.26 -11.76 -6.95
N ARG A 86 -17.37 -11.80 -7.69
CA ARG A 86 -17.76 -10.71 -8.61
C ARG A 86 -18.28 -9.48 -7.88
N CYS A 87 -18.87 -9.65 -6.69
CA CYS A 87 -19.43 -8.57 -5.90
C CYS A 87 -18.38 -8.05 -4.90
N ALA A 88 -18.18 -6.73 -4.89
CA ALA A 88 -17.20 -6.08 -4.00
C ALA A 88 -17.50 -6.32 -2.52
N HIS A 89 -18.78 -6.36 -2.12
CA HIS A 89 -19.18 -6.63 -0.73
C HIS A 89 -18.79 -8.05 -0.31
N THR A 90 -19.06 -9.05 -1.15
CA THR A 90 -18.70 -10.45 -0.85
C THR A 90 -17.19 -10.64 -0.78
N TYR A 91 -16.45 -9.98 -1.67
CA TYR A 91 -14.98 -9.97 -1.64
C TYR A 91 -14.43 -9.31 -0.37
N PHE A 92 -15.02 -8.20 0.07
CA PHE A 92 -14.61 -7.56 1.32
C PHE A 92 -14.90 -8.45 2.53
N SER A 93 -16.08 -9.08 2.60
CA SER A 93 -16.42 -10.02 3.66
C SER A 93 -15.46 -11.22 3.71
N SER A 94 -15.05 -11.76 2.57
CA SER A 94 -14.08 -12.88 2.54
C SER A 94 -12.69 -12.45 3.04
N ILE A 95 -12.25 -11.22 2.73
CA ILE A 95 -11.03 -10.64 3.32
C ILE A 95 -11.16 -10.52 4.84
N CYS A 96 -12.29 -10.00 5.35
CA CYS A 96 -12.50 -9.86 6.80
C CYS A 96 -12.46 -11.21 7.52
N ILE A 97 -13.10 -12.24 6.96
CA ILE A 97 -13.08 -13.60 7.52
C ILE A 97 -11.66 -14.14 7.53
N ALA A 98 -10.93 -14.06 6.42
CA ALA A 98 -9.56 -14.55 6.37
C ALA A 98 -8.65 -13.80 7.35
N ALA A 99 -8.79 -12.47 7.46
CA ALA A 99 -8.03 -11.68 8.41
C ALA A 99 -8.30 -12.09 9.87
N ALA A 100 -9.58 -12.32 10.23
CA ALA A 100 -9.93 -12.80 11.57
C ALA A 100 -9.30 -14.17 11.87
N VAL A 101 -9.40 -15.13 10.93
CA VAL A 101 -8.85 -16.48 11.12
C VAL A 101 -7.31 -16.48 11.18
N ILE A 102 -6.64 -15.67 10.34
CA ILE A 102 -5.18 -15.67 10.21
C ILE A 102 -4.48 -14.97 11.38
N PHE A 103 -5.08 -13.92 11.94
CA PHE A 103 -4.43 -13.02 12.90
C PHE A 103 -5.01 -13.08 14.32
N TRP A 104 -6.13 -13.77 14.53
CA TRP A 104 -6.76 -13.88 15.86
C TRP A 104 -6.88 -15.31 16.37
N MET A 105 -7.02 -16.29 15.47
CA MET A 105 -7.02 -17.72 15.81
C MET A 105 -5.64 -18.33 15.57
#